data_AF-A0A2T0U9X1-F1
#
_entry.id   AF-A0A2T0U9X1-F1
#
_cell.length_a   1.000
_cell.length_b   1.000
_cell.length_c   1.000
_cell.angle_alpha   90.00
_cell.angle_beta   90.00
_cell.angle_gamma   90.00
#
_symmetry.space_group_name_H-M   'P 1'
#
loop_
_entity.id
_entity.type
_entity.pdbx_description
1 polymer ?
#
loop_
_entity_poly.entity_id
_entity_poly.type
_entity_poly.pdbx_seq_one_letter_code
_entity_poly.pdbx_strand_id
1 'polypeptide(L)'
;MEHEGQLAFDFEEFEREEARARLHEWAGAPLHFTTDYYPPAMLDEAFAHWRFLNGDFGSFGRSHMWHRSISGGTVEFGEHRAESFTADLRPEPGAEGPGDLLTMVVCEPCEWHSPAGSENEAVEAWHDHAVPGWRELPVVPRQVRVRSETGLTKVALRWIEQRYPAHMQVPGAPIITERAQYGTRHVAGYSPWGGYDLSATALERPARTQPGRSIRREAAWFESAQPAASAARRGRVLGD
;
A
#
# COMPACT_ATOMS: atom_id res chain seq x y z
N MET A 1 -6.17 50.65 26.54
CA MET A 1 -5.28 50.07 25.51
C MET A 1 -5.99 48.82 25.02
N GLU A 2 -6.85 49.03 24.04
CA GLU A 2 -7.57 47.97 23.35
C GLU A 2 -6.55 47.23 22.48
N HIS A 3 -6.44 45.92 22.68
CA HIS A 3 -5.76 45.06 21.72
C HIS A 3 -6.70 44.96 20.52
N GLU A 4 -6.41 45.73 19.46
CA GLU A 4 -6.96 45.48 18.13
C GLU A 4 -6.61 44.05 17.73
N GLY A 5 -7.59 43.16 17.84
CA GLY A 5 -7.52 41.81 17.33
C GLY A 5 -7.42 41.86 15.81
N GLN A 6 -6.19 41.71 15.32
CA GLN A 6 -5.90 41.62 13.90
C GLN A 6 -6.61 40.36 13.35
N LEU A 7 -7.64 40.58 12.52
CA LEU A 7 -8.27 39.53 11.72
C LEU A 7 -7.26 39.09 10.65
N ALA A 8 -6.35 38.19 11.03
CA ALA A 8 -5.52 37.50 10.05
C ALA A 8 -6.42 36.56 9.26
N PHE A 9 -6.66 36.88 7.99
CA PHE A 9 -7.34 35.98 7.06
C PHE A 9 -6.40 34.81 6.78
N ASP A 10 -6.81 33.60 7.18
CA ASP A 10 -6.11 32.37 6.85
C ASP A 10 -6.50 31.95 5.43
N PHE A 11 -5.78 32.46 4.44
CA PHE A 11 -6.01 32.13 3.03
C PHE A 11 -5.88 30.62 2.76
N GLU A 12 -5.05 29.91 3.53
CA GLU A 12 -4.91 28.46 3.38
C GLU A 12 -6.16 27.73 3.85
N GLU A 13 -6.84 28.20 4.90
CA GLU A 13 -8.13 27.63 5.34
C GLU A 13 -9.22 27.89 4.29
N PHE A 14 -9.28 29.07 3.69
CA PHE A 14 -10.23 29.33 2.60
C PHE A 14 -10.03 28.41 1.41
N GLU A 15 -8.79 28.17 0.98
CA GLU A 15 -8.48 27.22 -0.09
C GLU A 15 -8.91 25.80 0.28
N ARG A 16 -8.71 25.38 1.54
CA ARG A 16 -9.18 24.07 2.04
C ARG A 16 -10.70 23.97 2.02
N GLU A 17 -11.42 24.99 2.48
CA GLU A 17 -12.90 25.01 2.48
C GLU A 17 -13.46 24.94 1.05
N GLU A 18 -12.90 25.70 0.12
CA GLU A 18 -13.30 25.68 -1.29
C GLU A 18 -13.05 24.30 -1.91
N ALA A 19 -11.90 23.68 -1.64
CA ALA A 19 -11.59 22.34 -2.13
C ALA A 19 -12.52 21.28 -1.53
N ARG A 20 -12.87 21.38 -0.23
CA ARG A 20 -13.89 20.52 0.40
C ARG A 20 -15.26 20.69 -0.25
N ALA A 21 -15.66 21.90 -0.62
CA ALA A 21 -16.93 22.16 -1.31
C ALA A 21 -16.96 21.54 -2.72
N ARG A 22 -15.81 21.46 -3.39
CA ARG A 22 -15.63 20.84 -4.72
C ARG A 22 -15.20 19.37 -4.67
N LEU A 23 -15.31 18.69 -3.54
CA LEU A 23 -14.88 17.29 -3.42
C LEU A 23 -15.58 16.35 -4.40
N HIS A 24 -16.80 16.69 -4.83
CA HIS A 24 -17.57 15.96 -5.84
C HIS A 24 -16.91 15.97 -7.24
N GLU A 25 -15.96 16.88 -7.50
CA GLU A 25 -15.19 16.98 -8.74
C GLU A 25 -13.91 16.12 -8.70
N TRP A 26 -13.58 15.51 -7.55
CA TRP A 26 -12.40 14.67 -7.41
C TRP A 26 -12.48 13.42 -8.31
N ALA A 27 -11.53 13.29 -9.24
CA ALA A 27 -11.47 12.19 -10.20
C ALA A 27 -10.33 11.20 -9.95
N GLY A 28 -9.55 11.38 -8.88
CA GLY A 28 -8.41 10.53 -8.53
C GLY A 28 -8.81 9.24 -7.81
N ALA A 29 -7.84 8.58 -7.16
CA ALA A 29 -8.14 7.41 -6.32
C ALA A 29 -9.01 7.80 -5.11
N PRO A 30 -9.82 6.88 -4.54
CA PRO A 30 -10.73 7.17 -3.44
C PRO A 30 -10.00 7.79 -2.24
N LEU A 31 -10.62 8.79 -1.61
CA LEU A 31 -10.11 9.43 -0.40
C LEU A 31 -10.48 8.65 0.88
N HIS A 32 -10.45 7.33 0.77
CA HIS A 32 -10.72 6.35 1.82
C HIS A 32 -10.05 5.02 1.45
N PHE A 33 -10.06 4.04 2.36
CA PHE A 33 -9.56 2.70 2.06
C PHE A 33 -10.25 2.08 0.83
N THR A 34 -9.48 1.41 -0.02
CA THR A 34 -9.99 0.68 -1.19
C THR A 34 -9.24 -0.63 -1.40
N THR A 35 -9.89 -1.60 -2.02
CA THR A 35 -9.25 -2.87 -2.46
C THR A 35 -9.11 -2.94 -3.98
N ASP A 36 -9.60 -1.94 -4.71
CA ASP A 36 -9.49 -1.87 -6.16
C ASP A 36 -8.09 -1.40 -6.57
N TYR A 37 -7.67 -1.77 -7.79
CA TYR A 37 -6.40 -1.32 -8.33
C TYR A 37 -6.43 0.18 -8.66
N TYR A 38 -5.39 0.87 -8.21
CA TYR A 38 -5.02 2.21 -8.66
C TYR A 38 -3.51 2.25 -8.92
N PRO A 39 -3.06 2.95 -9.97
CA PRO A 39 -1.65 3.23 -10.17
C PRO A 39 -1.02 3.92 -8.96
N PRO A 40 0.26 3.67 -8.64
CA PRO A 40 0.95 4.28 -7.50
C PRO A 40 0.82 5.80 -7.46
N ALA A 41 0.95 6.48 -8.61
CA ALA A 41 0.80 7.93 -8.71
C ALA A 41 -0.60 8.42 -8.27
N MET A 42 -1.67 7.69 -8.61
CA MET A 42 -3.02 8.08 -8.19
C MET A 42 -3.23 7.90 -6.69
N LEU A 43 -2.59 6.90 -6.08
CA LEU A 43 -2.60 6.70 -4.62
C LEU A 43 -1.84 7.82 -3.91
N ASP A 44 -0.68 8.21 -4.44
CA ASP A 44 0.13 9.31 -3.93
C ASP A 44 -0.63 10.64 -4.00
N GLU A 45 -1.26 10.92 -5.14
CA GLU A 45 -2.10 12.12 -5.35
C GLU A 45 -3.31 12.14 -4.41
N ALA A 46 -3.99 11.01 -4.23
CA ALA A 46 -5.12 10.90 -3.31
C ALA A 46 -4.70 11.17 -1.86
N PHE A 47 -3.59 10.59 -1.41
CA PHE A 47 -3.11 10.81 -0.05
C PHE A 47 -2.63 12.26 0.15
N ALA A 48 -1.95 12.85 -0.84
CA ALA A 48 -1.57 14.26 -0.81
C ALA A 48 -2.79 15.18 -0.75
N HIS A 49 -3.84 14.89 -1.54
CA HIS A 49 -5.08 15.64 -1.52
C HIS A 49 -5.81 15.52 -0.18
N TRP A 50 -5.88 14.32 0.40
CA TRP A 50 -6.45 14.14 1.74
C TRP A 50 -5.71 14.97 2.79
N ARG A 51 -4.36 14.98 2.76
CA ARG A 51 -3.54 15.79 3.67
C ARG A 51 -3.76 17.28 3.49
N PHE A 52 -3.90 17.74 2.25
CA PHE A 52 -4.24 19.14 1.97
C PHE A 52 -5.58 19.50 2.61
N LEU A 53 -6.61 18.66 2.46
CA LEU A 53 -7.93 18.92 3.04
C LEU A 53 -7.97 18.84 4.56
N ASN A 54 -7.24 17.90 5.19
CA ASN A 54 -7.47 17.50 6.59
C ASN A 54 -6.27 17.74 7.53
N GLY A 55 -5.16 18.23 6.99
CA GLY A 55 -3.89 18.40 7.70
C GLY A 55 -3.04 17.12 7.76
N ASP A 56 -1.77 17.29 8.15
CA ASP A 56 -0.80 16.20 8.15
C ASP A 56 -0.76 15.37 9.45
N PHE A 57 -1.04 16.01 10.59
CA PHE A 57 -0.87 15.36 11.89
C PHE A 57 -1.80 14.15 12.04
N GLY A 58 -1.20 12.98 12.24
CA GLY A 58 -1.91 11.71 12.35
C GLY A 58 -2.55 11.21 11.04
N SER A 59 -2.13 11.75 9.88
CA SER A 59 -2.77 11.48 8.58
C SER A 59 -2.86 9.99 8.21
N PHE A 60 -1.87 9.18 8.57
CA PHE A 60 -1.89 7.72 8.30
C PHE A 60 -3.09 7.03 8.97
N GLY A 61 -3.28 7.22 10.27
CA GLY A 61 -4.39 6.64 11.01
C GLY A 61 -5.73 7.30 10.69
N ARG A 62 -5.76 8.63 10.57
CA ARG A 62 -7.00 9.39 10.36
C ARG A 62 -7.60 9.24 8.96
N SER A 63 -6.78 8.99 7.94
CA SER A 63 -7.24 8.82 6.57
C SER A 63 -7.72 7.40 6.27
N HIS A 64 -7.12 6.40 6.93
CA HIS A 64 -7.26 4.98 6.58
C HIS A 64 -6.88 4.66 5.12
N MET A 65 -6.26 5.60 4.41
CA MET A 65 -5.94 5.49 2.99
C MET A 65 -4.63 4.74 2.79
N TRP A 66 -4.46 4.21 1.58
CA TRP A 66 -3.15 3.76 1.13
C TRP A 66 -2.19 4.95 1.03
N HIS A 67 -1.01 4.79 1.61
CA HIS A 67 0.10 5.72 1.48
C HIS A 67 1.41 4.93 1.34
N ARG A 68 2.47 5.57 0.85
CA ARG A 68 3.78 4.92 0.73
C ARG A 68 4.22 4.33 2.05
N SER A 69 4.64 3.06 2.01
CA SER A 69 5.20 2.39 3.17
C SER A 69 6.49 3.07 3.59
N ILE A 70 6.58 3.48 4.85
CA ILE A 70 7.77 4.17 5.41
C ILE A 70 9.00 3.26 5.36
N SER A 71 8.77 1.95 5.50
CA SER A 71 9.82 0.94 5.58
C SER A 71 10.03 0.17 4.27
N GLY A 72 9.29 0.53 3.22
CA GLY A 72 9.36 -0.07 1.89
C GLY A 72 10.20 0.80 0.94
N GLY A 73 11.11 0.18 0.22
CA GLY A 73 11.79 0.79 -0.92
C GLY A 73 11.22 0.24 -2.22
N THR A 74 11.48 0.92 -3.33
CA THR A 74 11.21 0.39 -4.67
C THR A 74 12.21 -0.73 -4.97
N VAL A 75 11.71 -1.88 -5.40
CA VAL A 75 12.54 -3.00 -5.90
C VAL A 75 12.09 -3.35 -7.30
N GLU A 76 13.04 -3.56 -8.20
CA GLU A 76 12.77 -3.91 -9.59
C GLU A 76 13.31 -5.31 -9.89
N PHE A 77 12.62 -6.09 -10.71
CA PHE A 77 13.10 -7.35 -11.27
C PHE A 77 12.61 -7.48 -12.71
N GLY A 78 13.53 -7.45 -13.67
CA GLY A 78 13.16 -7.37 -15.09
C GLY A 78 12.33 -6.11 -15.36
N GLU A 79 11.14 -6.28 -15.92
CA GLU A 79 10.19 -5.18 -16.18
C GLU A 79 9.27 -4.89 -14.98
N HIS A 80 9.31 -5.68 -13.91
CA HIS A 80 8.43 -5.55 -12.76
C HIS A 80 9.03 -4.60 -11.72
N ARG A 81 8.24 -3.63 -11.26
CA ARG A 81 8.58 -2.73 -10.15
C ARG A 81 7.62 -2.93 -8.98
N ALA A 82 8.16 -3.28 -7.81
CA ALA A 82 7.44 -3.36 -6.54
C ALA A 82 7.35 -2.00 -5.88
N GLU A 83 6.13 -1.54 -5.61
CA GLU A 83 5.86 -0.32 -4.87
C GLU A 83 4.96 -0.63 -3.66
N SER A 84 5.51 -0.53 -2.45
CA SER A 84 4.80 -0.89 -1.21
C SER A 84 3.97 0.26 -0.65
N PHE A 85 2.73 -0.04 -0.31
CA PHE A 85 1.77 0.87 0.34
C PHE A 85 1.26 0.27 1.64
N THR A 86 0.97 1.13 2.61
CA THR A 86 0.34 0.77 3.88
C THR A 86 -0.94 1.54 4.09
N ALA A 87 -1.91 0.92 4.76
CA ALA A 87 -3.13 1.57 5.23
C ALA A 87 -3.33 1.19 6.69
N ASP A 88 -3.43 2.20 7.56
CA ASP A 88 -3.67 2.00 8.98
C ASP A 88 -5.17 1.99 9.25
N LEU A 89 -5.76 0.80 9.37
CA LEU A 89 -7.19 0.63 9.65
C LEU A 89 -7.46 0.43 11.15
N ARG A 90 -6.45 0.53 12.00
CA ARG A 90 -6.60 0.29 13.44
C ARG A 90 -7.50 1.37 14.05
N PRO A 91 -8.29 1.01 15.08
CA PRO A 91 -9.09 1.98 15.80
C PRO A 91 -8.20 3.01 16.51
N GLU A 92 -8.76 4.17 16.80
CA GLU A 92 -8.12 5.20 17.62
C GLU A 92 -7.70 4.63 18.99
N PRO A 93 -6.63 5.17 19.62
CA PRO A 93 -6.19 4.72 20.92
C PRO A 93 -7.33 4.75 21.96
N GLY A 94 -7.64 3.59 22.55
CA GLY A 94 -8.71 3.45 23.55
C GLY A 94 -10.08 3.13 22.99
N ALA A 95 -10.23 3.01 21.66
CA ALA A 95 -11.41 2.46 21.01
C ALA A 95 -11.19 0.98 20.62
N GLU A 96 -12.24 0.17 20.77
CA GLU A 96 -12.27 -1.19 20.22
C GLU A 96 -12.85 -1.14 18.81
N GLY A 97 -12.26 -1.90 17.89
CA GLY A 97 -12.75 -1.99 16.52
C GLY A 97 -11.96 -2.98 15.69
N PRO A 98 -12.58 -3.60 14.66
CA PRO A 98 -11.87 -4.42 13.71
C PRO A 98 -10.95 -3.53 12.86
N GLY A 99 -9.66 -3.84 12.80
CA GLY A 99 -8.69 -3.04 12.08
C GLY A 99 -7.27 -3.55 12.27
N ASP A 100 -6.43 -3.41 11.25
CA ASP A 100 -5.01 -3.77 11.30
C ASP A 100 -4.19 -2.80 10.43
N LEU A 101 -2.87 -2.83 10.58
CA LEU A 101 -1.98 -2.18 9.63
C LEU A 101 -1.81 -3.09 8.41
N LEU A 102 -2.49 -2.75 7.33
CA LEU A 102 -2.44 -3.51 6.09
C LEU A 102 -1.31 -3.01 5.21
N THR A 103 -0.73 -3.93 4.44
CA THR A 103 0.26 -3.66 3.40
C THR A 103 -0.20 -4.28 2.09
N MET A 104 0.10 -3.59 1.00
CA MET A 104 0.05 -4.14 -0.36
C MET A 104 1.31 -3.75 -1.14
N VAL A 105 1.62 -4.53 -2.16
CA VAL A 105 2.60 -4.17 -3.18
C VAL A 105 1.87 -3.97 -4.50
N VAL A 106 2.05 -2.82 -5.13
CA VAL A 106 1.59 -2.54 -6.49
C VAL A 106 2.73 -2.85 -7.45
N CYS A 107 2.44 -3.58 -8.53
CA CYS A 107 3.39 -3.84 -9.60
C CYS A 107 3.05 -3.02 -10.84
N GLU A 108 3.94 -2.11 -11.20
CA GLU A 108 3.98 -1.52 -12.53
C GLU A 108 5.02 -2.24 -13.39
N PRO A 109 4.77 -2.42 -14.70
CA PRO A 109 3.62 -1.96 -15.49
C PRO A 109 2.41 -2.92 -15.48
N CYS A 110 2.38 -3.92 -14.61
CA CYS A 110 1.48 -5.07 -14.73
C CYS A 110 0.01 -4.81 -14.39
N GLU A 111 -0.35 -3.60 -13.96
CA GLU A 111 -1.69 -3.26 -13.46
C GLU A 111 -2.17 -4.25 -12.39
N TRP A 112 -1.24 -4.66 -11.52
CA TRP A 112 -1.47 -5.68 -10.50
C TRP A 112 -1.12 -5.14 -9.12
N HIS A 113 -1.83 -5.57 -8.10
CA HIS A 113 -1.40 -5.40 -6.71
C HIS A 113 -1.62 -6.69 -5.93
N SER A 114 -0.83 -6.89 -4.88
CA SER A 114 -1.06 -7.97 -3.94
C SER A 114 -2.39 -7.76 -3.20
N PRO A 115 -3.05 -8.83 -2.74
CA PRO A 115 -4.10 -8.68 -1.74
C PRO A 115 -3.57 -7.91 -0.52
N ALA A 116 -4.42 -7.08 0.09
CA ALA A 116 -4.09 -6.42 1.35
C ALA A 116 -3.88 -7.47 2.44
N GLY A 117 -2.80 -7.31 3.22
CA GLY A 117 -2.45 -8.24 4.28
C GLY A 117 -1.24 -7.78 5.06
N SER A 118 -0.46 -8.71 5.60
CA SER A 118 0.82 -8.37 6.22
C SER A 118 1.88 -7.97 5.18
N GLU A 119 2.91 -7.24 5.61
CA GLU A 119 4.04 -6.87 4.75
C GLU A 119 4.69 -8.11 4.09
N ASN A 120 4.87 -9.19 4.85
CA ASN A 120 5.46 -10.40 4.31
C ASN A 120 4.60 -11.02 3.21
N GLU A 121 3.28 -11.13 3.43
CA GLU A 121 2.37 -11.69 2.43
C GLU A 121 2.32 -10.84 1.15
N ALA A 122 2.37 -9.52 1.27
CA ALA A 122 2.38 -8.61 0.13
C ALA A 122 3.67 -8.77 -0.71
N VAL A 123 4.82 -8.85 -0.04
CA VAL A 123 6.12 -9.08 -0.70
C VAL A 123 6.19 -10.46 -1.34
N GLU A 124 5.73 -11.51 -0.67
CA GLU A 124 5.68 -12.88 -1.22
C GLU A 124 4.77 -12.95 -2.45
N ALA A 125 3.60 -12.34 -2.39
CA ALA A 125 2.68 -12.26 -3.51
C ALA A 125 3.29 -11.52 -4.71
N TRP A 126 4.08 -10.47 -4.49
CA TRP A 126 4.80 -9.81 -5.57
C TRP A 126 5.86 -10.72 -6.19
N HIS A 127 6.62 -11.48 -5.40
CA HIS A 127 7.57 -12.43 -5.96
C HIS A 127 6.89 -13.57 -6.71
N ASP A 128 5.73 -14.05 -6.22
CA ASP A 128 4.84 -14.97 -6.96
C ASP A 128 4.42 -14.44 -8.33
N HIS A 129 4.23 -13.12 -8.42
CA HIS A 129 3.83 -12.45 -9.64
C HIS A 129 5.01 -12.17 -10.60
N ALA A 130 6.12 -11.66 -10.07
CA ALA A 130 7.19 -11.03 -10.85
C ALA A 130 8.46 -11.89 -10.99
N VAL A 131 8.68 -12.87 -10.12
CA VAL A 131 9.97 -13.59 -10.02
C VAL A 131 9.76 -15.11 -10.16
N PRO A 132 9.48 -15.62 -11.36
CA PRO A 132 9.27 -17.05 -11.57
C PRO A 132 10.45 -17.89 -11.08
N GLY A 133 10.20 -18.92 -10.27
CA GLY A 133 11.25 -19.80 -9.76
C GLY A 133 11.91 -19.34 -8.45
N TRP A 134 11.41 -18.28 -7.81
CA TRP A 134 12.03 -17.74 -6.59
C TRP A 134 11.93 -18.70 -5.39
N ARG A 135 10.87 -19.52 -5.29
CA ARG A 135 10.69 -20.45 -4.16
C ARG A 135 11.64 -21.65 -4.21
N GLU A 136 12.16 -21.94 -5.38
CA GLU A 136 13.11 -23.00 -5.63
C GLU A 136 14.56 -22.57 -5.34
N LEU A 137 14.77 -21.29 -4.97
CA LEU A 137 16.09 -20.77 -4.65
C LEU A 137 16.67 -21.45 -3.40
N PRO A 138 17.99 -21.72 -3.39
CA PRO A 138 18.65 -22.26 -2.20
C PRO A 138 18.52 -21.31 -1.01
N VAL A 139 18.12 -21.87 0.14
CA VAL A 139 18.09 -21.14 1.42
C VAL A 139 19.52 -20.97 1.93
N VAL A 140 19.97 -19.73 2.09
CA VAL A 140 21.26 -19.40 2.70
C VAL A 140 21.20 -19.75 4.19
N PRO A 141 22.04 -20.69 4.67
CA PRO A 141 22.03 -21.12 6.07
C PRO A 141 22.38 -19.98 7.02
N ARG A 142 21.84 -20.02 8.24
CA ARG A 142 22.06 -18.97 9.24
C ARG A 142 23.54 -18.74 9.54
N GLN A 143 24.35 -19.80 9.58
CA GLN A 143 25.78 -19.75 9.85
C GLN A 143 26.58 -19.10 8.72
N VAL A 144 26.00 -19.10 7.50
CA VAL A 144 26.60 -18.49 6.31
C VAL A 144 26.15 -17.04 6.16
N ARG A 145 24.92 -16.70 6.54
CA ARG A 145 24.32 -15.35 6.45
C ARG A 145 24.91 -14.35 7.45
N VAL A 146 26.23 -14.23 7.46
CA VAL A 146 26.97 -13.24 8.25
C VAL A 146 26.97 -11.91 7.47
N ARG A 147 26.56 -10.83 8.14
CA ARG A 147 26.60 -9.46 7.62
C ARG A 147 27.66 -8.62 8.35
N SER A 148 28.36 -7.76 7.62
CA SER A 148 29.18 -6.65 8.10
C SER A 148 28.41 -5.34 7.99
N GLU A 149 29.02 -4.23 8.42
CA GLU A 149 28.47 -2.87 8.26
C GLU A 149 28.11 -2.54 6.81
N THR A 150 28.83 -3.15 5.85
CA THR A 150 28.68 -2.96 4.41
C THR A 150 27.76 -3.98 3.72
N GLY A 151 27.05 -4.84 4.46
CA GLY A 151 26.14 -5.85 3.89
C GLY A 151 26.63 -7.28 4.10
N LEU A 152 26.39 -8.18 3.14
CA LEU A 152 26.79 -9.60 3.25
C LEU A 152 28.32 -9.76 3.22
N THR A 153 28.85 -10.65 4.04
CA THR A 153 30.28 -10.97 4.03
C THR A 153 30.70 -11.73 2.77
N LYS A 154 32.01 -11.73 2.45
CA LYS A 154 32.57 -12.48 1.31
C LYS A 154 32.23 -13.98 1.34
N VAL A 155 32.14 -14.58 2.54
CA VAL A 155 31.75 -15.99 2.69
C VAL A 155 30.31 -16.21 2.24
N ALA A 156 29.40 -15.34 2.66
CA ALA A 156 28.00 -15.39 2.24
C ALA A 156 27.85 -15.19 0.73
N LEU A 157 28.51 -14.17 0.18
CA LEU A 157 28.48 -13.87 -1.26
C LEU A 157 28.97 -15.05 -2.10
N ARG A 158 30.10 -15.64 -1.74
CA ARG A 158 30.64 -16.81 -2.44
C ARG A 158 29.72 -18.03 -2.33
N TRP A 159 29.09 -18.24 -1.18
CA TRP A 159 28.13 -19.33 -1.02
C TRP A 159 26.92 -19.17 -1.95
N ILE A 160 26.40 -17.94 -2.05
CA ILE A 160 25.28 -17.56 -2.91
C ILE A 160 25.66 -17.77 -4.38
N GLU A 161 26.75 -17.17 -4.84
CA GLU A 161 27.24 -17.26 -6.23
C GLU A 161 27.43 -18.70 -6.71
N GLN A 162 27.90 -19.59 -5.83
CA GLN A 162 28.15 -20.99 -6.18
C GLN A 162 26.90 -21.87 -6.27
N ARG A 163 25.77 -21.44 -5.67
CA ARG A 163 24.57 -22.27 -5.51
C ARG A 163 23.34 -21.72 -6.19
N TYR A 164 23.24 -20.39 -6.32
CA TYR A 164 22.12 -19.76 -7.00
C TYR A 164 22.22 -20.03 -8.49
N PRO A 165 21.11 -20.36 -9.17
CA PRO A 165 21.14 -20.61 -10.60
C PRO A 165 21.52 -19.32 -11.34
N ALA A 166 22.28 -19.43 -12.43
CA ALA A 166 22.85 -18.27 -13.12
C ALA A 166 21.81 -17.23 -13.57
N HIS A 167 20.59 -17.66 -13.95
CA HIS A 167 19.51 -16.77 -14.35
C HIS A 167 18.90 -15.97 -13.18
N MET A 168 19.20 -16.33 -11.93
CA MET A 168 18.82 -15.62 -10.72
C MET A 168 19.99 -14.81 -10.12
N GLN A 169 21.11 -14.70 -10.83
CA GLN A 169 22.23 -13.84 -10.44
C GLN A 169 22.18 -12.53 -11.24
N VAL A 170 21.03 -11.86 -11.19
CA VAL A 170 20.70 -10.68 -12.00
C VAL A 170 20.19 -9.54 -11.10
N PRO A 171 20.29 -8.26 -11.51
CA PRO A 171 19.74 -7.15 -10.76
C PRO A 171 18.29 -7.40 -10.33
N GLY A 172 17.99 -7.09 -9.07
CA GLY A 172 16.67 -7.29 -8.50
C GLY A 172 16.39 -8.68 -7.92
N ALA A 173 17.21 -9.68 -8.23
CA ALA A 173 16.95 -11.05 -7.80
C ALA A 173 16.97 -11.16 -6.27
N PRO A 174 16.02 -11.90 -5.66
CA PRO A 174 15.99 -12.08 -4.22
C PRO A 174 17.04 -13.10 -3.76
N ILE A 175 17.29 -13.11 -2.47
CA ILE A 175 17.88 -14.25 -1.76
C ILE A 175 16.88 -14.72 -0.71
N ILE A 176 16.93 -16.01 -0.37
CA ILE A 176 16.19 -16.57 0.76
C ILE A 176 17.20 -16.92 1.84
N THR A 177 16.97 -16.46 3.05
CA THR A 177 17.85 -16.74 4.18
C THR A 177 17.10 -17.39 5.33
N GLU A 178 17.78 -18.32 5.98
CA GLU A 178 17.30 -18.93 7.22
C GLU A 178 17.30 -17.88 8.34
N ARG A 179 16.21 -17.82 9.11
CA ARG A 179 16.01 -16.88 10.23
C ARG A 179 15.97 -17.66 11.55
N ALA A 180 16.29 -16.98 12.64
CA ALA A 180 15.98 -17.48 13.98
C ALA A 180 14.47 -17.31 14.25
N GLN A 181 14.00 -17.75 15.42
CA GLN A 181 12.60 -17.65 15.84
C GLN A 181 12.00 -16.23 15.72
N TYR A 182 12.83 -15.18 15.82
CA TYR A 182 12.41 -13.79 15.70
C TYR A 182 13.07 -13.12 14.48
N GLY A 183 12.41 -12.09 13.94
CA GLY A 183 12.91 -11.31 12.81
C GLY A 183 12.71 -11.99 11.45
N THR A 184 11.48 -12.39 11.16
CA THR A 184 11.07 -13.04 9.90
C THR A 184 10.67 -12.07 8.80
N ARG A 185 10.79 -10.75 9.05
CA ARG A 185 10.49 -9.69 8.09
C ARG A 185 11.36 -9.81 6.83
N HIS A 186 10.76 -9.61 5.66
CA HIS A 186 11.47 -9.47 4.39
C HIS A 186 12.11 -8.08 4.27
N VAL A 187 13.33 -8.02 3.74
CA VAL A 187 14.07 -6.75 3.69
C VAL A 187 14.47 -6.39 2.26
N ALA A 188 13.94 -5.28 1.75
CA ALA A 188 14.27 -4.75 0.43
C ALA A 188 15.75 -4.31 0.36
N GLY A 189 16.39 -4.49 -0.80
CA GLY A 189 17.78 -4.06 -1.04
C GLY A 189 18.85 -4.92 -0.36
N TYR A 190 18.48 -5.95 0.40
CA TYR A 190 19.41 -6.74 1.21
C TYR A 190 19.99 -7.96 0.47
N SER A 191 19.49 -8.26 -0.74
CA SER A 191 20.12 -9.17 -1.69
C SER A 191 21.40 -8.53 -2.26
N PRO A 192 22.45 -9.31 -2.60
CA PRO A 192 23.62 -8.80 -3.31
C PRO A 192 23.30 -8.17 -4.67
N TRP A 193 22.12 -8.44 -5.23
CA TRP A 193 21.67 -7.88 -6.50
C TRP A 193 20.67 -6.73 -6.34
N GLY A 194 20.47 -6.20 -5.11
CA GLY A 194 19.52 -5.12 -4.84
C GLY A 194 18.06 -5.54 -4.68
N GLY A 195 17.77 -6.84 -4.83
CA GLY A 195 16.47 -7.43 -4.51
C GLY A 195 16.22 -7.62 -3.01
N TYR A 196 15.19 -8.39 -2.68
CA TYR A 196 14.84 -8.71 -1.30
C TYR A 196 15.75 -9.77 -0.66
N ASP A 197 15.97 -9.65 0.65
CA ASP A 197 16.36 -10.77 1.51
C ASP A 197 15.11 -11.34 2.20
N LEU A 198 14.60 -12.43 1.63
CA LEU A 198 13.39 -13.12 2.05
C LEU A 198 13.70 -14.07 3.22
N SER A 199 12.73 -14.25 4.10
CA SER A 199 12.81 -15.26 5.17
C SER A 199 12.42 -16.62 4.60
N ALA A 200 13.15 -17.67 4.97
CA ALA A 200 12.80 -19.04 4.61
C ALA A 200 11.39 -19.48 5.06
N THR A 201 10.79 -18.81 6.05
CA THR A 201 9.38 -19.04 6.45
C THR A 201 8.39 -18.79 5.32
N ALA A 202 8.77 -18.03 4.29
CA ALA A 202 7.97 -17.83 3.09
C ALA A 202 7.76 -19.13 2.28
N LEU A 203 8.65 -20.11 2.44
CA LEU A 203 8.55 -21.41 1.77
C LEU A 203 7.55 -22.35 2.46
N GLU A 204 7.18 -22.06 3.71
CA GLU A 204 6.14 -22.79 4.45
C GLU A 204 4.74 -22.32 4.06
N ARG A 205 4.62 -21.11 3.51
CA ARG A 205 3.36 -20.53 3.04
C ARG A 205 3.10 -20.96 1.58
N PRO A 206 1.91 -21.49 1.26
CA PRO A 206 1.57 -21.79 -0.12
C PRO A 206 1.47 -20.50 -0.94
N ALA A 207 1.83 -20.57 -2.22
CA ALA A 207 1.60 -19.48 -3.16
C ALA A 207 0.10 -19.13 -3.16
N ARG A 208 -0.23 -17.84 -3.06
CA ARG A 208 -1.63 -17.40 -3.17
C ARG A 208 -2.03 -17.47 -4.65
N THR A 209 -3.11 -18.19 -4.94
CA THR A 209 -3.71 -18.20 -6.28
C THR A 209 -4.01 -16.76 -6.70
N GLN A 210 -3.40 -16.30 -7.79
CA GLN A 210 -3.62 -14.94 -8.28
C GLN A 210 -5.10 -14.77 -8.67
N PRO A 211 -5.85 -13.84 -8.08
CA PRO A 211 -7.05 -13.35 -8.74
C PRO A 211 -6.60 -12.65 -10.01
N GLY A 212 -7.18 -13.02 -11.16
CA GLY A 212 -6.92 -12.36 -12.43
C GLY A 212 -7.18 -10.85 -12.34
N ARG A 213 -6.48 -10.08 -13.20
CA ARG A 213 -6.55 -8.62 -13.39
C ARG A 213 -7.71 -7.98 -12.62
N SER A 214 -7.42 -7.25 -11.54
CA SER A 214 -8.45 -6.50 -10.81
C SER A 214 -9.07 -5.50 -11.78
N ILE A 215 -10.33 -5.75 -12.13
CA ILE A 215 -11.08 -4.89 -13.02
C ILE A 215 -11.29 -3.59 -12.25
N ARG A 216 -10.80 -2.47 -12.82
CA ARG A 216 -11.22 -1.12 -12.45
C ARG A 216 -12.75 -1.09 -12.48
N ARG A 217 -13.41 -1.15 -11.33
CA ARG A 217 -14.80 -0.72 -11.25
C ARG A 217 -14.75 0.79 -11.38
N GLU A 218 -15.30 1.31 -12.47
CA GLU A 218 -15.67 2.72 -12.51
C GLU A 218 -16.48 3.01 -11.24
N ALA A 219 -16.00 3.96 -10.44
CA ALA A 219 -16.69 4.38 -9.24
C ALA A 219 -18.12 4.73 -9.65
N ALA A 220 -19.09 3.96 -9.15
CA ALA A 220 -20.48 4.22 -9.42
C ALA A 220 -20.79 5.61 -8.90
N TRP A 221 -21.19 6.50 -9.83
CA TRP A 221 -21.73 7.81 -9.51
C TRP A 221 -22.89 7.60 -8.55
N PHE A 222 -22.74 8.04 -7.30
CA PHE A 222 -23.87 8.09 -6.37
C PHE A 222 -24.82 9.18 -6.88
N GLU A 223 -25.83 8.74 -7.63
CA GLU A 223 -26.93 9.59 -8.03
C GLU A 223 -27.64 10.07 -6.76
N SER A 224 -27.56 11.38 -6.55
CA SER A 224 -28.04 12.04 -5.35
C SER A 224 -29.52 11.69 -5.14
N ALA A 225 -29.87 11.24 -3.94
CA ALA A 225 -31.26 10.98 -3.57
C ALA A 225 -32.12 12.20 -3.92
N GLN A 226 -33.08 12.02 -4.82
CA GLN A 226 -34.06 13.05 -5.16
C GLN A 226 -34.79 13.50 -3.89
N PRO A 227 -34.95 14.82 -3.65
CA PRO A 227 -35.75 15.27 -2.52
C PRO A 227 -37.20 14.84 -2.73
N ALA A 228 -37.79 14.25 -1.69
CA ALA A 228 -39.17 13.79 -1.68
C ALA A 228 -40.12 14.90 -2.16
N ALA A 229 -40.79 14.67 -3.29
CA ALA A 229 -41.83 15.55 -3.76
C ALA A 229 -42.98 15.59 -2.74
N SER A 230 -43.19 16.77 -2.15
CA SER A 230 -44.34 17.09 -1.32
C SER A 230 -45.63 16.74 -2.06
N ALA A 231 -46.36 15.75 -1.53
CA ALA A 231 -47.66 15.35 -2.06
C ALA A 231 -48.67 16.48 -1.83
N ALA A 232 -48.96 17.23 -2.89
CA ALA A 232 -50.08 18.17 -2.93
C ALA A 232 -51.40 17.38 -2.76
N ARG A 233 -52.00 17.46 -1.57
CA ARG A 233 -53.39 17.02 -1.33
C ARG A 233 -54.34 17.85 -2.20
N ARG A 234 -54.97 17.22 -3.20
CA ARG A 234 -56.16 17.76 -3.86
C ARG A 234 -57.42 17.07 -3.33
N GLY A 235 -58.28 17.92 -2.76
CA GLY A 235 -59.74 17.90 -2.76
C GLY A 235 -60.49 16.56 -2.70
N ARG A 236 -61.12 16.29 -1.55
CA ARG A 236 -62.30 15.43 -1.49
C ARG A 236 -63.54 16.33 -1.58
N VAL A 237 -64.32 16.15 -2.65
CA VAL A 237 -65.66 16.71 -2.82
C VAL A 237 -66.60 15.94 -1.89
N LEU A 238 -67.37 16.65 -1.07
CA LEU A 238 -68.53 16.11 -0.35
C LEU A 238 -69.78 16.49 -1.17
N GLY A 239 -70.52 15.47 -1.60
CA GLY A 239 -71.93 15.62 -1.96
C GLY A 239 -72.76 15.30 -0.72
N ASP A 240 -73.56 16.28 -0.29
CA ASP A 240 -75.04 16.29 -0.35
C ASP A 240 -75.53 17.66 0.16
#